data_AF-A0A3D4PEL4-F1
#
_entry.id   AF-A0A3D4PEL4-F1
#
_cell.length_a   1.000
_cell.length_b   1.000
_cell.length_c   1.000
_cell.angle_alpha   90.00
_cell.angle_beta   90.00
_cell.angle_gamma   90.00
#
_symmetry.space_group_name_H-M   'P 1'
#
loop_
_entity.id
_entity.type
_entity.pdbx_description
1 polymer ?
#
loop_
_entity_poly.entity_id
_entity_poly.type
_entity_poly.pdbx_seq_one_letter_code
_entity_poly.pdbx_strand_id
1 'polypeptide(L)'
;MSIHFSQLFWGLLLVILDFSINGIDLLADGVGYLIVAAGCRGLSQLSKKFETARMFCFALGVLWLLGFAVRGDFAILYGLVTMVVNCAMIWRLLGGIGEFAKSRQRQDLADRASNRRVAYVAIMVSTSLLAVAMQGSQNVGPLAI
;
A
#
# COMPACT_ATOMS: atom_id res chain seq x y z
N MET A 1 -4.99 22.88 1.94
CA MET A 1 -5.81 21.64 1.82
C MET A 1 -5.59 20.94 0.48
N SER A 2 -5.68 21.64 -0.66
CA SER A 2 -5.39 21.06 -2.00
C SER A 2 -4.02 20.39 -2.09
N ILE A 3 -2.97 21.05 -1.58
CA ILE A 3 -1.60 20.54 -1.57
C ILE A 3 -1.49 19.16 -0.89
N HIS A 4 -2.22 18.92 0.20
CA HIS A 4 -2.14 17.63 0.91
C HIS A 4 -2.81 16.50 0.15
N PHE A 5 -3.93 16.78 -0.53
CA PHE A 5 -4.54 15.80 -1.43
C PHE A 5 -3.68 15.55 -2.67
N SER A 6 -3.01 16.59 -3.20
CA SER A 6 -2.01 16.43 -4.25
C SER A 6 -0.84 15.56 -3.80
N GLN A 7 -0.37 15.72 -2.56
CA GLN A 7 0.64 14.83 -1.97
C GLN A 7 0.16 13.38 -1.90
N LEU A 8 -1.08 13.13 -1.45
CA LEU A 8 -1.64 11.77 -1.47
C LEU A 8 -1.67 11.20 -2.90
N PHE A 9 -2.16 11.99 -3.87
CA PHE A 9 -2.27 11.56 -5.26
C PHE A 9 -0.90 11.22 -5.86
N TRP A 10 0.06 12.15 -5.80
CA TRP A 10 1.38 11.96 -6.38
C TRP A 10 2.19 10.89 -5.64
N GLY A 11 2.05 10.80 -4.32
CA GLY A 11 2.69 9.75 -3.52
C GLY A 11 2.17 8.36 -3.90
N LEU A 12 0.85 8.17 -3.98
CA LEU A 12 0.25 6.91 -4.43
C LEU A 12 0.58 6.59 -5.89
N LEU A 13 0.61 7.60 -6.76
CA LEU A 13 0.98 7.42 -8.17
C LEU A 13 2.42 6.89 -8.30
N LEU A 14 3.35 7.41 -7.49
CA LEU A 14 4.74 6.94 -7.49
C LEU A 14 4.85 5.50 -7.01
N VAL A 15 4.14 5.13 -5.93
CA VAL A 15 4.09 3.74 -5.44
C VAL A 15 3.50 2.78 -6.48
N ILE A 16 2.52 3.23 -7.27
CA ILE A 16 1.87 2.36 -8.28
C ILE A 16 2.72 2.23 -9.55
N LEU A 17 3.41 3.31 -9.95
CA LEU A 17 4.19 3.32 -11.18
C LEU A 17 5.51 2.56 -11.07
N ASP A 18 5.91 2.19 -9.85
CA ASP A 18 7.06 1.31 -9.55
C ASP A 18 8.22 1.50 -10.53
N PHE A 19 8.84 2.69 -10.48
CA PHE A 19 9.93 3.04 -11.39
C PHE A 19 11.19 2.26 -11.00
N SER A 20 11.41 1.15 -11.71
CA SER A 20 12.63 0.35 -11.62
C SER A 20 13.65 0.82 -12.66
N ILE A 21 14.87 1.17 -12.22
CA ILE A 21 15.99 1.45 -13.12
C ILE A 21 17.03 0.36 -12.90
N ASN A 22 17.35 -0.42 -13.94
CA ASN A 22 18.29 -1.56 -13.87
C ASN A 22 17.93 -2.61 -12.81
N GLY A 23 16.63 -2.83 -12.55
CA GLY A 23 16.17 -3.83 -11.58
C GLY A 23 16.37 -3.43 -10.12
N ILE A 24 16.66 -2.16 -9.84
CA ILE A 24 16.64 -1.61 -8.49
C ILE A 24 15.42 -0.68 -8.36
N ASP A 25 14.46 -1.07 -7.52
CA ASP A 25 13.25 -0.30 -7.17
C ASP A 25 13.59 0.78 -6.12
N LEU A 26 14.64 1.56 -6.39
CA LEU A 26 15.37 2.28 -5.34
C LEU A 26 14.68 3.56 -4.86
N LEU A 27 13.76 4.13 -5.63
CA LEU A 27 13.27 5.48 -5.36
C LEU A 27 11.76 5.61 -5.28
N ALA A 28 10.99 4.94 -6.14
CA ALA A 28 9.57 5.23 -6.29
C ALA A 28 8.75 4.86 -5.05
N ASP A 29 9.01 3.69 -4.47
CA ASP A 29 8.25 3.18 -3.34
C ASP A 29 8.55 3.90 -2.03
N GLY A 30 9.83 3.94 -1.63
CA GLY A 30 10.26 4.62 -0.41
C GLY A 30 9.88 6.11 -0.41
N VAL A 31 10.16 6.83 -1.50
CA VAL A 31 9.81 8.26 -1.61
C VAL A 31 8.29 8.44 -1.74
N GLY A 32 7.60 7.56 -2.46
CA GLY A 32 6.15 7.56 -2.59
C GLY A 32 5.46 7.49 -1.23
N TYR A 33 5.85 6.54 -0.37
CA TYR A 33 5.31 6.44 1.00
C TYR A 33 5.61 7.68 1.85
N LEU A 34 6.79 8.29 1.70
CA LEU A 34 7.12 9.54 2.42
C LEU A 34 6.26 10.73 1.95
N ILE A 35 5.97 10.84 0.67
CA ILE A 35 5.07 11.87 0.13
C ILE A 35 3.64 11.64 0.63
N VAL A 36 3.16 10.39 0.63
CA VAL A 36 1.86 10.03 1.22
C VAL A 36 1.84 10.39 2.71
N ALA A 37 2.90 10.09 3.46
CA ALA A 37 3.02 10.43 4.88
C ALA A 37 2.95 11.95 5.13
N ALA A 38 3.54 12.76 4.24
CA ALA A 38 3.45 14.23 4.30
C ALA A 38 2.01 14.72 4.06
N GLY A 39 1.31 14.15 3.07
CA GLY A 39 -0.11 14.43 2.81
C GLY A 39 -1.00 14.05 4.01
N CYS A 40 -0.80 12.86 4.55
CA CYS A 40 -1.51 12.37 5.74
C CYS A 40 -1.28 13.27 6.97
N ARG A 41 -0.07 13.80 7.17
CA ARG A 41 0.20 14.76 8.25
C ARG A 41 -0.67 16.00 8.12
N GLY A 42 -0.77 16.59 6.93
CA GLY A 42 -1.61 17.76 6.68
C GLY A 42 -3.12 17.50 6.80
N LEU A 43 -3.55 16.25 6.61
CA LEU A 43 -4.95 15.84 6.70
C LEU A 43 -5.35 15.24 8.05
N SER A 44 -4.38 15.05 8.97
CA SER A 44 -4.61 14.47 10.30
C SER A 44 -5.67 15.21 11.13
N GLN A 45 -5.81 16.52 10.91
CA GLN A 45 -6.84 17.35 11.56
C GLN A 45 -8.27 17.00 11.13
N LEU A 46 -8.45 16.32 9.98
CA LEU A 46 -9.76 15.97 9.44
C LEU A 46 -10.23 14.59 9.90
N SER A 47 -9.29 13.66 10.11
CA SER A 47 -9.59 12.32 10.58
C SER A 47 -8.35 11.68 11.20
N LYS A 48 -8.53 11.05 12.36
CA LYS A 48 -7.50 10.21 13.02
C LYS A 48 -7.01 9.06 12.12
N LYS A 49 -7.79 8.66 11.11
CA LYS A 49 -7.39 7.60 10.18
C LYS A 49 -6.17 8.01 9.34
N PHE A 50 -6.00 9.29 9.03
CA PHE A 50 -4.81 9.76 8.32
C PHE A 50 -3.55 9.67 9.19
N GLU A 51 -3.67 9.85 10.50
CA GLU A 51 -2.56 9.64 11.43
C GLU A 51 -2.13 8.16 11.46
N THR A 52 -3.09 7.23 11.48
CA THR A 52 -2.78 5.80 11.38
C THR A 52 -2.17 5.43 10.02
N ALA A 53 -2.71 5.97 8.92
CA ALA A 53 -2.15 5.76 7.59
C ALA A 53 -0.70 6.26 7.48
N ARG A 54 -0.39 7.40 8.11
CA ARG A 54 0.97 7.94 8.20
C ARG A 54 1.93 6.98 8.92
N MET A 55 1.51 6.40 10.05
CA MET A 55 2.33 5.41 10.75
C MET A 55 2.64 4.20 9.87
N PHE A 56 1.65 3.71 9.11
CA PHE A 56 1.88 2.62 8.17
C PHE A 56 2.78 3.02 7.00
N CYS A 57 2.73 4.25 6.50
CA CYS A 57 3.66 4.73 5.48
C CYS A 57 5.11 4.68 5.96
N PHE A 58 5.38 5.08 7.21
CA PHE A 58 6.73 4.94 7.78
C PHE A 58 7.12 3.48 7.97
N ALA A 59 6.20 2.63 8.44
CA ALA A 59 6.44 1.20 8.56
C ALA A 59 6.80 0.58 7.19
N LEU A 60 6.10 0.97 6.12
CA LEU A 60 6.40 0.54 4.75
C LEU A 60 7.74 1.08 4.25
N GLY A 61 8.09 2.32 4.57
CA GLY A 61 9.41 2.86 4.25
C GLY A 61 10.55 2.10 4.95
N VAL A 62 10.35 1.70 6.22
CA VAL A 62 11.32 0.86 6.96
C VAL A 62 11.35 -0.55 6.38
N LEU A 63 10.20 -1.16 6.11
CA LEU A 63 10.13 -2.48 5.48
C LEU A 63 10.86 -2.47 4.14
N TRP A 64 10.65 -1.45 3.31
CA TRP A 64 11.33 -1.28 2.03
C TRP A 64 12.87 -1.27 2.19
N LEU A 65 13.41 -0.55 3.20
CA LEU A 65 14.84 -0.61 3.50
C LEU A 65 15.31 -2.01 3.94
N LEU A 66 14.50 -2.73 4.73
CA LEU A 66 14.80 -4.09 5.14
C LEU A 66 14.73 -5.08 3.97
N GLY A 67 13.97 -4.78 2.92
CA GLY A 67 13.83 -5.62 1.73
C GLY A 67 15.16 -5.93 1.06
N PHE A 68 16.13 -5.00 1.09
CA PHE A 68 17.48 -5.23 0.55
C PHE A 68 18.27 -6.32 1.29
N ALA A 69 17.96 -6.55 2.58
CA ALA A 69 18.64 -7.51 3.42
C ALA A 69 17.93 -8.88 3.47
N VAL A 70 16.64 -8.95 3.14
CA VAL A 70 15.87 -10.19 3.17
C VAL A 70 16.18 -11.03 1.94
N ARG A 71 16.63 -12.28 2.15
CA ARG A 71 16.90 -13.27 1.09
C ARG A 71 16.43 -14.66 1.51
N GLY A 72 16.22 -15.53 0.53
CA GLY A 72 15.88 -16.95 0.76
C GLY A 72 14.48 -17.15 1.36
N ASP A 73 14.35 -18.11 2.26
CA ASP A 73 13.07 -18.63 2.77
C ASP A 73 12.19 -17.57 3.47
N PHE A 74 12.81 -16.48 3.95
CA PHE A 74 12.08 -15.38 4.59
C PHE A 74 11.40 -14.42 3.60
N ALA A 75 11.69 -14.53 2.30
CA ALA A 75 11.15 -13.61 1.28
C ALA A 75 9.62 -13.68 1.19
N ILE A 76 9.02 -14.87 1.29
CA ILE A 76 7.56 -15.06 1.23
C ILE A 76 6.90 -14.41 2.44
N LEU A 77 7.43 -14.66 3.64
CA LEU A 77 6.90 -14.10 4.89
C LEU A 77 7.02 -12.56 4.87
N TYR A 78 8.17 -12.03 4.46
CA TYR A 78 8.37 -10.59 4.30
C TYR A 78 7.39 -9.97 3.30
N GLY A 79 7.15 -10.63 2.16
CA GLY A 79 6.16 -10.19 1.17
C GLY A 79 4.75 -10.14 1.76
N LEU A 80 4.34 -11.17 2.51
CA LEU A 80 3.04 -11.20 3.19
C LEU A 80 2.89 -10.10 4.24
N VAL A 81 3.92 -9.87 5.07
CA VAL A 81 3.91 -8.79 6.07
C VAL A 81 3.77 -7.43 5.38
N THR A 82 4.57 -7.18 4.34
CA THR A 82 4.54 -5.92 3.57
C THR A 82 3.17 -5.71 2.93
N MET A 83 2.60 -6.75 2.33
CA MET A 83 1.26 -6.73 1.75
C MET A 83 0.18 -6.40 2.80
N VAL A 84 0.23 -7.01 3.99
CA VAL A 84 -0.72 -6.72 5.08
C VAL A 84 -0.62 -5.26 5.54
N VAL A 85 0.60 -4.76 5.73
CA VAL A 85 0.82 -3.35 6.14
C VAL A 85 0.33 -2.40 5.03
N ASN A 86 0.54 -2.71 3.76
CA ASN A 86 0.06 -1.91 2.63
C ASN A 86 -1.47 -1.88 2.56
N CYS A 87 -2.13 -3.04 2.70
CA CYS A 87 -3.58 -3.13 2.82
C CYS A 87 -4.12 -2.29 4.00
N ALA A 88 -3.48 -2.36 5.16
CA ALA A 88 -3.86 -1.57 6.33
C ALA A 88 -3.69 -0.07 6.07
N MET A 89 -2.61 0.35 5.40
CA MET A 89 -2.36 1.73 5.00
C MET A 89 -3.47 2.26 4.09
N ILE A 90 -3.76 1.57 2.98
CA ILE A 90 -4.79 1.97 2.01
C ILE A 90 -6.18 1.97 2.66
N TRP A 91 -6.49 0.99 3.51
CA TRP A 91 -7.76 0.94 4.23
C TRP A 91 -7.97 2.17 5.11
N ARG A 92 -6.93 2.60 5.84
CA ARG A 92 -7.00 3.79 6.69
C ARG A 92 -7.05 5.06 5.85
N LEU A 93 -6.26 5.16 4.78
CA LEU A 93 -6.21 6.31 3.91
C LEU A 93 -7.55 6.57 3.21
N LEU A 94 -8.12 5.56 2.53
CA LEU A 94 -9.44 5.67 1.91
C LEU A 94 -10.55 5.83 2.96
N GLY A 95 -10.40 5.22 4.13
CA GLY A 95 -11.31 5.43 5.26
C GLY A 95 -11.34 6.88 5.75
N GLY A 96 -10.20 7.56 5.78
CA GLY A 96 -10.09 8.98 6.13
C GLY A 96 -10.68 9.89 5.05
N ILE A 97 -10.44 9.57 3.77
CA ILE A 97 -11.06 10.28 2.64
C ILE A 97 -12.59 10.13 2.68
N GLY A 98 -13.09 8.93 2.99
CA GLY A 98 -14.53 8.68 3.13
C GLY A 98 -15.16 9.47 4.28
N GLU A 99 -14.49 9.58 5.44
CA GLU A 99 -14.96 10.43 6.55
C GLU A 99 -14.98 11.91 6.16
N PHE A 100 -13.93 12.38 5.49
CA PHE A 100 -13.88 13.75 4.99
C PHE A 100 -15.02 14.04 4.00
N ALA A 101 -15.29 13.12 3.08
CA ALA A 101 -16.39 13.24 2.13
C ALA A 101 -17.77 13.29 2.82
N LYS A 102 -17.98 12.45 3.85
CA LYS A 102 -19.20 12.49 4.68
C LYS A 102 -19.37 13.83 5.38
N SER A 103 -18.30 14.41 5.91
CA SER A 103 -18.32 15.75 6.55
C SER A 103 -18.73 16.88 5.60
N ARG A 104 -18.62 16.65 4.28
CA ARG A 104 -18.99 17.60 3.22
C ARG A 104 -20.31 17.25 2.53
N GLN A 105 -21.11 16.36 3.12
CA GLN A 105 -22.37 15.86 2.55
C GLN A 105 -22.23 15.22 1.15
N ARG A 106 -21.03 14.72 0.80
CA ARG A 106 -20.76 14.01 -0.46
C ARG A 106 -20.77 12.50 -0.22
N GLN A 107 -21.97 11.95 -0.01
CA GLN A 107 -22.17 10.52 0.24
C GLN A 107 -21.70 9.66 -0.94
N ASP A 108 -21.90 10.14 -2.16
CA ASP A 108 -21.42 9.51 -3.40
C ASP A 108 -19.92 9.21 -3.37
N LEU A 109 -19.12 10.16 -2.88
CA LEU A 109 -17.66 10.00 -2.77
C LEU A 109 -17.28 9.10 -1.60
N ALA A 110 -18.02 9.16 -0.50
CA ALA A 110 -17.78 8.31 0.66
C ALA A 110 -18.03 6.83 0.34
N ASP A 111 -19.10 6.53 -0.40
CA ASP A 111 -19.45 5.17 -0.81
C ASP A 111 -18.44 4.63 -1.83
N ARG A 112 -18.02 5.46 -2.79
CA ARG A 112 -16.93 5.12 -3.71
C ARG A 112 -15.63 4.82 -2.97
N ALA A 113 -15.26 5.61 -1.95
CA ALA A 113 -14.09 5.34 -1.13
C ALA A 113 -14.22 4.02 -0.35
N SER A 114 -15.42 3.72 0.16
CA SER A 114 -15.70 2.46 0.87
C SER A 114 -15.63 1.24 -0.05
N ASN A 115 -16.18 1.32 -1.26
CA ASN A 115 -16.09 0.22 -2.22
C ASN A 115 -14.65 0.00 -2.69
N ARG A 116 -13.89 1.07 -2.94
CA ARG A 116 -12.50 0.99 -3.39
C ARG A 116 -11.58 0.34 -2.37
N ARG A 117 -11.74 0.61 -1.06
CA ARG A 117 -10.92 -0.05 -0.03
C ARG A 117 -11.17 -1.56 0.04
N VAL A 118 -12.42 -2.00 -0.14
CA VAL A 118 -12.77 -3.42 -0.15
C VAL A 118 -12.23 -4.07 -1.42
N ALA A 119 -12.44 -3.45 -2.57
CA ALA A 119 -11.93 -3.93 -3.85
C ALA A 119 -10.40 -4.09 -3.82
N TYR A 120 -9.68 -3.11 -3.27
CA TYR A 120 -8.23 -3.17 -3.13
C TYR A 120 -7.78 -4.40 -2.32
N VAL A 121 -8.33 -4.59 -1.11
CA VAL A 121 -7.97 -5.74 -0.27
C VAL A 121 -8.33 -7.06 -0.95
N ALA A 122 -9.51 -7.15 -1.58
CA ALA A 122 -9.93 -8.35 -2.29
C ALA A 122 -8.98 -8.71 -3.43
N ILE A 123 -8.58 -7.72 -4.25
CA ILE A 123 -7.60 -7.90 -5.33
C ILE A 123 -6.24 -8.35 -4.78
N MET A 124 -5.73 -7.68 -3.74
CA MET A 124 -4.44 -8.03 -3.14
C MET A 124 -4.44 -9.45 -2.57
N VAL A 125 -5.49 -9.85 -1.85
CA VAL A 125 -5.60 -11.21 -1.31
C VAL A 125 -5.68 -12.23 -2.44
N SER A 126 -6.50 -11.97 -3.46
CA SER A 126 -6.68 -12.90 -4.59
C SER A 126 -5.38 -13.11 -5.37
N THR A 127 -4.66 -12.02 -5.66
CA THR A 127 -3.36 -12.08 -6.36
C THR A 127 -2.29 -12.77 -5.52
N SER A 128 -2.26 -12.54 -4.20
CA SER A 128 -1.29 -13.20 -3.31
C SER A 128 -1.56 -14.71 -3.20
N LEU A 129 -2.82 -15.12 -3.09
CA LEU A 129 -3.19 -16.55 -3.09
C LEU A 129 -2.81 -17.22 -4.41
N LEU A 130 -3.03 -16.55 -5.54
CA LEU A 130 -2.66 -17.06 -6.85
C LEU A 130 -1.13 -17.20 -6.98
N ALA A 131 -0.35 -16.23 -6.51
CA ALA A 131 1.10 -16.29 -6.50
C ALA A 131 1.63 -17.49 -5.69
N VAL A 132 1.07 -17.72 -4.49
CA VAL A 132 1.42 -18.87 -3.64
C VAL A 132 1.03 -20.20 -4.31
N ALA A 133 -0.16 -20.27 -4.92
CA ALA A 133 -0.61 -21.47 -5.63
C ALA A 133 0.31 -21.81 -6.82
N MET A 134 0.76 -20.81 -7.57
CA MET A 134 1.69 -20.99 -8.69
C MET A 134 3.07 -21.49 -8.24
N GLN A 135 3.63 -20.93 -7.16
CA GLN A 135 4.89 -21.43 -6.59
C GLN A 135 4.76 -22.87 -6.06
N GLY A 136 3.65 -23.18 -5.40
CA GLY A 136 3.33 -24.54 -4.97
C GLY A 136 3.32 -25.52 -6.15
N SER A 137 2.73 -25.15 -7.29
CA SER A 137 2.70 -25.97 -8.50
C SER A 137 4.07 -26.19 -9.14
N GLN A 138 4.98 -25.20 -9.12
CA GLN A 138 6.33 -25.35 -9.70
C GLN A 138 7.22 -26.29 -8.89
N ASN A 139 7.05 -26.34 -7.56
CA ASN A 139 7.80 -27.24 -6.68
C ASN A 139 7.37 -28.72 -6.81
N VAL A 140 6.28 -29.03 -7.52
CA VAL A 140 5.83 -30.40 -7.83
C VAL A 140 6.10 -30.79 -9.29
N GLY A 141 6.82 -29.97 -10.05
CA GLY A 141 7.25 -30.27 -11.42
C GLY A 141 8.25 -31.43 -11.48
N PRO A 142 8.28 -32.21 -12.57
CA PRO A 142 9.01 -33.48 -12.63
C PRO A 142 10.52 -33.22 -12.82
N LEU A 143 11.24 -33.02 -11.73
CA LEU A 143 12.70 -33.10 -11.68
C LEU A 143 13.14 -34.10 -10.61
N ALA A 144 12.54 -35.29 -10.69
CA ALA A 144 13.12 -36.53 -10.19
C ALA A 144 13.65 -37.33 -11.38
N ILE A 145 14.77 -36.89 -11.96
CA ILE A 145 15.70 -37.71 -12.74
C ILE A 145 17.11 -37.22 -12.42
#